data_AF-A0A532BSY4-F1
#
_entry.id   AF-A0A532BSY4-F1
#
_cell.length_a   1.000
_cell.length_b   1.000
_cell.length_c   1.000
_cell.angle_alpha   90.00
_cell.angle_beta   90.00
_cell.angle_gamma   90.00
#
_symmetry.space_group_name_H-M   'P 1'
#
loop_
_entity.id
_entity.type
_entity.pdbx_description
1 polymer ?
#
loop_
_entity_poly.entity_id
_entity_poly.type
_entity_poly.pdbx_seq_one_letter_code
_entity_poly.pdbx_strand_id
1 'polypeptide(L)' 'VEEVLKGKVLEPEVVRQASLLAVEGAVDHGANHYKIELAPRVVARAILKMGETA' A
#
# COMPACT_ATOMS: atom_id res chain seq x y z
N VAL A 1 -0.33 -6.00 4.63
CA VAL A 1 0.49 -5.70 3.43
C VAL A 1 1.72 -6.59 3.35
N GLU A 2 2.62 -6.53 4.33
CA GLU A 2 3.94 -7.18 4.32
C GLU A 2 3.90 -8.70 4.09
N GLU A 3 3.07 -9.44 4.83
CA GLU A 3 2.96 -10.90 4.67
C GLU A 3 2.58 -11.32 3.24
N VAL A 4 1.74 -10.53 2.57
CA VAL A 4 1.30 -10.83 1.19
C VAL A 4 2.40 -10.56 0.16
N LEU A 5 3.38 -9.70 0.49
CA LEU A 5 4.49 -9.36 -0.40
C LEU A 5 5.73 -10.24 -0.20
N LYS A 6 5.87 -10.92 0.93
CA LYS A 6 7.02 -11.80 1.20
C LYS A 6 7.15 -12.87 0.11
N GLY A 7 8.37 -13.01 -0.41
CA GLY A 7 8.69 -14.00 -1.45
C GLY A 7 8.14 -13.69 -2.84
N LYS A 8 7.48 -12.53 -3.04
CA LYS A 8 6.98 -12.11 -4.35
C LYS A 8 7.93 -11.16 -5.05
N VAL A 9 7.91 -11.20 -6.38
CA VAL A 9 8.49 -10.14 -7.20
C VAL A 9 7.65 -8.88 -6.99
N LEU A 10 8.31 -7.76 -6.67
CA LEU A 10 7.67 -6.48 -6.38
C LEU A 10 7.26 -5.74 -7.66
N GLU A 11 6.45 -6.38 -8.50
CA GLU A 11 5.90 -5.73 -9.69
C GLU A 11 4.87 -4.66 -9.32
N PRO A 12 4.72 -3.59 -10.12
CA PRO A 12 3.80 -2.48 -9.83
C PRO A 12 2.38 -2.92 -9.47
N GLU A 13 1.83 -3.91 -10.17
CA GLU A 13 0.47 -4.39 -9.91
C GLU A 13 0.36 -5.17 -8.60
N VAL A 14 1.31 -6.06 -8.33
CA VAL A 14 1.37 -6.83 -7.08
C VAL A 14 1.47 -5.90 -5.88
N VAL A 15 2.33 -4.87 -5.97
CA VAL A 15 2.52 -3.88 -4.90
C VAL A 15 1.25 -3.03 -4.70
N ARG A 16 0.60 -2.59 -5.77
CA ARG A 16 -0.67 -1.83 -5.67
C ARG A 16 -1.76 -2.64 -4.98
N GLN A 17 -1.98 -3.87 -5.41
CA GLN A 17 -3.01 -4.74 -4.82
C GLN A 17 -2.73 -5.04 -3.35
N ALA A 18 -1.49 -5.40 -3.01
CA ALA A 18 -1.11 -5.66 -1.61
C ALA A 18 -1.25 -4.41 -0.73
N SER A 19 -1.01 -3.22 -1.28
CA SER A 19 -1.10 -1.96 -0.52
C SER A 19 -2.52 -1.59 -0.12
N LEU A 20 -3.55 -2.12 -0.78
CA LEU A 20 -4.95 -1.97 -0.35
C LEU A 20 -5.19 -2.51 1.06
N LEU A 21 -4.44 -3.55 1.47
CA LEU A 21 -4.49 -4.11 2.82
C LEU A 21 -3.96 -3.14 3.89
N ALA A 22 -3.35 -2.01 3.52
CA ALA A 22 -2.94 -0.98 4.48
C ALA A 22 -4.13 -0.28 5.15
N VAL A 23 -5.33 -0.42 4.56
CA VAL A 23 -6.57 0.19 5.05
C VAL A 23 -7.67 -0.82 5.31
N GLU A 24 -7.35 -2.11 5.29
CA GLU A 24 -8.30 -3.14 5.72
C GLU A 24 -8.68 -2.90 7.19
N GLY A 25 -9.98 -2.78 7.45
CA GLY A 25 -10.51 -2.44 8.78
C GLY A 25 -10.41 -0.96 9.15
N ALA A 26 -9.93 -0.08 8.25
CA ALA A 26 -9.95 1.35 8.50
C ALA A 26 -11.40 1.86 8.57
N VAL A 27 -11.69 2.67 9.58
CA VAL A 27 -13.02 3.27 9.78
C VAL A 27 -12.99 4.74 9.38
N ASP A 28 -13.90 5.11 8.50
CA ASP A 28 -14.14 6.50 8.14
C ASP A 28 -14.76 7.24 9.32
N HIS A 29 -14.12 8.33 9.74
CA HIS A 29 -14.56 9.15 10.85
C HIS A 29 -14.19 10.63 10.64
N GLY A 30 -15.23 11.46 10.49
CA GLY A 30 -15.10 12.91 10.37
C GLY A 30 -14.23 13.30 9.17
N ALA A 31 -13.09 13.92 9.43
CA ALA A 31 -12.19 14.45 8.40
C ALA A 31 -11.08 13.46 7.97
N ASN A 32 -11.24 12.14 8.16
CA ASN A 32 -10.18 11.17 7.86
C ASN A 32 -10.36 10.40 6.52
N HIS A 33 -11.50 10.53 5.83
CA HIS A 33 -11.80 9.80 4.59
C HIS A 33 -10.64 9.86 3.57
N TYR A 34 -10.10 11.06 3.32
CA TYR A 34 -8.99 11.25 2.39
C TYR A 34 -7.73 10.47 2.77
N LYS A 35 -7.51 10.19 4.06
CA LYS A 35 -6.36 9.41 4.54
C LYS A 35 -6.52 7.93 4.21
N ILE A 36 -7.76 7.41 4.26
CA ILE A 36 -8.07 6.02 3.88
C ILE A 36 -7.81 5.83 2.38
N GLU A 37 -8.17 6.80 1.54
CA GLU A 37 -7.85 6.73 0.12
C GLU A 37 -6.34 6.89 -0.18
N LEU A 38 -5.66 7.76 0.56
CA LEU A 38 -4.27 8.12 0.30
C LEU A 38 -3.28 7.06 0.80
N ALA A 39 -3.56 6.42 1.94
CA ALA A 39 -2.67 5.44 2.58
C ALA A 39 -2.20 4.33 1.62
N PRO A 40 -3.07 3.57 0.90
CA PRO A 40 -2.61 2.52 0.00
C PRO A 40 -1.75 3.07 -1.16
N ARG A 41 -2.01 4.29 -1.62
CA ARG A 41 -1.24 4.94 -2.70
C ARG A 41 0.17 5.31 -2.23
N VAL A 42 0.28 5.86 -1.02
CA VAL A 42 1.57 6.24 -0.43
C VAL A 42 2.42 5.01 -0.12
N VAL A 43 1.81 3.95 0.41
CA VAL A 43 2.49 2.67 0.67
C VAL A 43 3.03 2.08 -0.63
N ALA A 44 2.19 1.97 -1.67
CA ALA A 44 2.62 1.46 -2.97
C ALA A 44 3.77 2.27 -3.57
N ARG A 45 3.67 3.61 -3.55
CA ARG A 45 4.71 4.50 -4.05
C ARG A 45 6.03 4.31 -3.29
N ALA A 46 5.98 4.20 -1.96
CA ALA A 46 7.17 4.04 -1.14
C ALA A 46 7.90 2.73 -1.44
N ILE A 47 7.16 1.62 -1.56
CA ILE A 47 7.73 0.30 -1.86
C ILE A 47 8.37 0.30 -3.24
N LEU A 48 7.65 0.76 -4.28
CA LEU A 48 8.18 0.80 -5.64
C LEU A 48 9.41 1.71 -5.74
N LYS A 49 9.39 2.86 -5.05
CA LYS A 49 10.53 3.78 -5.06
C LYS A 49 11.77 3.18 -4.41
N MET A 50 11.61 2.42 -3.33
CA MET A 50 12.71 1.71 -2.69
C MET A 50 13.26 0.59 -3.60
N GLY A 51 12.38 -0.13 -4.29
CA GLY A 51 12.77 -1.18 -5.23
C GLY A 51 13.61 -0.69 -6.42
N GLU A 52 13.46 0.57 -6.83
CA GLU A 52 14.31 1.21 -7.86
C GLU A 52 15.75 1.47 -7.39
N THR A 53 16.01 1.46 -6.07
CA THR A 53 17.33 1.79 -5.51
C THR A 53 18.22 0.57 -5.22
N ALA A 54 17.71 -0.64 -5.47
CA ALA A 54 18.41 -1.92 -5.31
C ALA A 54 19.06 -2.38 -6.63
#